data_AF-A0A957IIK3-F1
#
_entry.id   AF-A0A957IIK3-F1
#
_cell.length_a   1.000
_cell.length_b   1.000
_cell.length_c   1.000
_cell.angle_alpha   90.00
_cell.angle_beta   90.00
_cell.angle_gamma   90.00
#
_symmetry.space_group_name_H-M   'P 1'
#
loop_
_entity.id
_entity.type
_entity.pdbx_description
1 polymer ?
#
loop_
_entity_poly.entity_id
_entity_poly.type
_entity_poly.pdbx_seq_one_letter_code
_entity_poly.pdbx_strand_id
1 'polypeptide(L)'
;ITSGGGSNAALDADSSAKGIKAGVNLNIENGTFVINSADDGVHSNGSMVINNGSFTVASGDDGFHADATLDINNGEINVTTSYEGIESAVITINGGNIHVVSSDDGLNVAGGNDGSGANPGFGGGPGGPGGGGRPGGPGQDNFAASGDYFLYINGGTIVVDAGGDGLDANGSIIMTDGVVLVNGPTEQMNGALDYDGGFNISGGFVVAVGSSGMAQAPDTSSSQNSLLLGFNGTLPAGSLIHIQNSSGEEVLTFAPTKQVQAIAFSSPELVTGETYDVYYGGSSTGTASDGLYEGGSYSGGTAYTSITLSDTITAVGVNSRFR
;
A
#
# COMPACT_ATOMS: atom_id res chain seq x y z
N ILE A 1 -23.99 3.80 10.29
CA ILE A 1 -23.50 4.47 11.52
C ILE A 1 -22.80 5.75 11.11
N THR A 2 -22.96 6.84 11.86
CA THR A 2 -22.19 8.08 11.66
C THR A 2 -21.66 8.55 13.01
N SER A 3 -20.35 8.73 13.17
CA SER A 3 -19.76 9.25 14.41
C SER A 3 -19.60 10.78 14.39
N GLY A 4 -19.26 11.37 15.54
CA GLY A 4 -19.32 12.82 15.78
C GLY A 4 -18.05 13.63 15.46
N GLY A 5 -16.99 13.02 14.91
CA GLY A 5 -15.68 13.65 14.72
C GLY A 5 -14.64 13.22 15.75
N GLY A 6 -13.35 13.41 15.44
CA GLY A 6 -12.26 13.06 16.33
C GLY A 6 -10.87 12.93 15.69
N SER A 7 -10.76 12.71 14.37
CA SER A 7 -9.50 12.33 13.70
C SER A 7 -8.33 13.31 13.83
N ASN A 8 -8.56 14.52 14.35
CA ASN A 8 -7.53 15.52 14.61
C ASN A 8 -7.31 15.78 16.11
N ALA A 9 -7.95 15.00 16.99
CA ALA A 9 -7.88 15.18 18.43
C ALA A 9 -6.77 14.30 19.03
N ALA A 10 -6.02 14.87 19.98
CA ALA A 10 -5.14 14.09 20.83
C ALA A 10 -5.94 13.47 21.98
N LEU A 11 -5.63 12.23 22.32
CA LEU A 11 -6.27 11.48 23.39
C LEU A 11 -5.33 11.34 24.59
N ASP A 12 -5.91 11.28 25.79
CA ASP A 12 -5.21 10.76 26.96
C ASP A 12 -5.04 9.24 26.81
N ALA A 13 -3.97 8.68 27.38
CA ALA A 13 -3.58 7.29 27.14
C ALA A 13 -4.59 6.20 27.52
N ASP A 14 -5.57 6.52 28.37
CA ASP A 14 -6.62 5.58 28.78
C ASP A 14 -7.94 5.77 28.00
N SER A 15 -7.98 6.67 27.01
CA SER A 15 -9.20 7.01 26.25
C SER A 15 -9.33 6.15 25.00
N SER A 16 -10.32 5.26 24.98
CA SER A 16 -10.71 4.49 23.79
C SER A 16 -11.74 5.27 22.96
N ALA A 17 -11.29 6.07 21.99
CA ALA A 17 -12.16 6.91 21.14
C ALA A 17 -12.45 6.29 19.76
N LYS A 18 -12.45 4.95 19.70
CA LYS A 18 -12.66 4.12 18.50
C LYS A 18 -14.07 4.29 17.94
N GLY A 19 -14.23 4.20 16.62
CA GLY A 19 -15.53 4.34 15.94
C GLY A 19 -16.45 3.15 16.16
N ILE A 20 -16.03 1.98 15.67
CA ILE A 20 -16.66 0.68 15.98
C ILE A 20 -15.64 -0.16 16.72
N LYS A 21 -16.01 -0.70 17.89
CA LYS A 21 -15.11 -1.54 18.70
C LYS A 21 -15.76 -2.87 19.05
N ALA A 22 -15.04 -3.96 18.85
CA ALA A 22 -15.36 -5.28 19.39
C ALA A 22 -14.22 -5.78 20.29
N GLY A 23 -14.55 -6.32 21.47
CA GLY A 23 -13.54 -6.85 22.39
C GLY A 23 -13.05 -8.26 22.06
N VAL A 24 -13.55 -8.88 20.98
CA VAL A 24 -13.10 -10.21 20.51
C VAL A 24 -13.15 -10.23 18.98
N ASN A 25 -14.33 -10.45 18.40
CA ASN A 25 -14.49 -10.53 16.95
C ASN A 25 -15.53 -9.52 16.47
N LEU A 26 -15.27 -8.94 15.30
CA LEU A 26 -16.19 -8.06 14.59
C LEU A 26 -16.57 -8.69 13.24
N ASN A 27 -17.86 -8.89 12.99
CA ASN A 27 -18.36 -9.31 11.70
C ASN A 27 -19.32 -8.24 11.16
N ILE A 28 -19.00 -7.67 10.00
CA ILE A 28 -19.82 -6.68 9.31
C ILE A 28 -20.35 -7.31 8.02
N GLU A 29 -21.64 -7.63 8.04
CA GLU A 29 -22.31 -8.23 6.89
C GLU A 29 -22.55 -7.23 5.75
N ASN A 30 -23.03 -6.03 6.10
CA ASN A 30 -23.30 -4.91 5.20
C ASN A 30 -23.61 -3.64 6.03
N GLY A 31 -23.69 -2.49 5.37
CA GLY A 31 -24.16 -1.24 5.94
C GLY A 31 -23.49 -0.03 5.30
N THR A 32 -23.88 1.16 5.76
CA THR A 32 -23.17 2.41 5.44
C THR A 32 -22.59 2.98 6.73
N PHE A 33 -21.28 3.21 6.72
CA PHE A 33 -20.49 3.62 7.89
C PHE A 33 -19.70 4.87 7.54
N VAL A 34 -19.98 5.98 8.23
CA VAL A 34 -19.23 7.23 8.12
C VAL A 34 -18.57 7.47 9.47
N ILE A 35 -17.31 7.10 9.58
CA ILE A 35 -16.57 7.08 10.84
C ILE A 35 -15.54 8.21 10.80
N ASN A 36 -15.53 8.98 11.88
CA ASN A 36 -14.52 9.96 12.22
C ASN A 36 -14.20 9.81 13.71
N SER A 37 -13.04 9.27 14.04
CA SER A 37 -12.59 8.87 15.39
C SER A 37 -11.18 9.36 15.64
N ALA A 38 -10.84 9.63 16.90
CA ALA A 38 -9.51 10.09 17.30
C ALA A 38 -8.50 8.94 17.52
N ASP A 39 -9.05 7.74 17.64
CA ASP A 39 -8.42 6.43 17.73
C ASP A 39 -8.98 5.62 16.54
N ASP A 40 -8.77 4.31 16.47
CA ASP A 40 -9.14 3.48 15.31
C ASP A 40 -10.56 3.71 14.81
N GLY A 41 -10.70 3.73 13.49
CA GLY A 41 -12.00 3.80 12.84
C GLY A 41 -12.85 2.57 13.17
N VAL A 42 -12.34 1.40 12.79
CA VAL A 42 -12.97 0.11 13.03
C VAL A 42 -11.96 -0.81 13.70
N HIS A 43 -12.30 -1.33 14.89
CA HIS A 43 -11.37 -2.05 15.74
C HIS A 43 -11.94 -3.38 16.26
N SER A 44 -11.11 -4.41 16.26
CA SER A 44 -11.36 -5.67 16.97
C SER A 44 -10.13 -6.15 17.72
N ASN A 45 -10.28 -6.46 19.01
CA ASN A 45 -9.22 -7.10 19.83
C ASN A 45 -9.01 -8.60 19.48
N GLY A 46 -9.16 -8.97 18.21
CA GLY A 46 -9.16 -10.34 17.70
C GLY A 46 -9.37 -10.30 16.20
N SER A 47 -10.37 -11.00 15.67
CA SER A 47 -10.58 -11.09 14.22
C SER A 47 -11.68 -10.16 13.72
N MET A 48 -11.48 -9.56 12.55
CA MET A 48 -12.46 -8.78 11.83
C MET A 48 -12.79 -9.42 10.48
N VAL A 49 -14.08 -9.49 10.15
CA VAL A 49 -14.58 -9.91 8.83
C VAL A 49 -15.50 -8.83 8.28
N ILE A 50 -15.22 -8.38 7.06
CA ILE A 50 -16.04 -7.44 6.29
C ILE A 50 -16.58 -8.19 5.07
N ASN A 51 -17.85 -8.57 5.11
CA ASN A 51 -18.50 -9.26 3.99
C ASN A 51 -18.96 -8.29 2.89
N ASN A 52 -19.41 -7.11 3.29
CA ASN A 52 -19.84 -6.03 2.40
C ASN A 52 -20.03 -4.72 3.20
N GLY A 53 -20.32 -3.63 2.49
CA GLY A 53 -20.66 -2.34 3.07
C GLY A 53 -20.05 -1.17 2.30
N SER A 54 -20.45 0.05 2.65
CA SER A 54 -19.81 1.29 2.21
C SER A 54 -19.27 2.01 3.44
N PHE A 55 -17.95 2.20 3.48
CA PHE A 55 -17.21 2.78 4.60
C PHE A 55 -16.51 4.06 4.14
N THR A 56 -16.71 5.13 4.88
CA THR A 56 -15.89 6.35 4.80
C THR A 56 -15.30 6.57 6.18
N VAL A 57 -13.99 6.39 6.32
CA VAL A 57 -13.30 6.38 7.61
C VAL A 57 -12.26 7.51 7.64
N ALA A 58 -12.26 8.26 8.73
CA ALA A 58 -11.20 9.20 9.10
C ALA A 58 -10.77 8.83 10.53
N SER A 59 -9.52 8.44 10.69
CA SER A 59 -8.98 8.04 12.00
C SER A 59 -7.81 8.95 12.37
N GLY A 60 -7.61 9.12 13.68
CA GLY A 60 -6.38 9.70 14.24
C GLY A 60 -5.29 8.66 14.47
N ASP A 61 -5.68 7.38 14.47
CA ASP A 61 -4.83 6.18 14.52
C ASP A 61 -5.18 5.35 13.28
N ASP A 62 -5.59 4.09 13.40
CA ASP A 62 -5.75 3.24 12.23
C ASP A 62 -7.12 3.38 11.57
N GLY A 63 -7.20 3.25 10.25
CA GLY A 63 -8.50 3.14 9.57
C GLY A 63 -9.25 1.89 10.02
N PHE A 64 -8.59 0.74 9.91
CA PHE A 64 -9.06 -0.57 10.34
C PHE A 64 -7.96 -1.29 11.10
N HIS A 65 -8.26 -1.78 12.30
CA HIS A 65 -7.31 -2.51 13.14
C HIS A 65 -7.93 -3.83 13.64
N ALA A 66 -7.21 -4.93 13.47
CA ALA A 66 -7.55 -6.21 14.07
C ALA A 66 -6.31 -6.95 14.58
N ASP A 67 -6.26 -7.26 15.88
CA ASP A 67 -5.09 -7.91 16.50
C ASP A 67 -4.68 -9.22 15.82
N ALA A 68 -5.64 -10.00 15.29
CA ALA A 68 -5.39 -11.35 14.79
C ALA A 68 -5.51 -11.49 13.27
N THR A 69 -6.70 -11.24 12.72
CA THR A 69 -6.94 -11.36 11.27
C THR A 69 -7.94 -10.33 10.81
N LEU A 70 -7.76 -9.81 9.59
CA LEU A 70 -8.74 -9.00 8.88
C LEU A 70 -9.05 -9.62 7.52
N ASP A 71 -10.27 -10.11 7.34
CA ASP A 71 -10.76 -10.64 6.08
C ASP A 71 -11.75 -9.66 5.42
N ILE A 72 -11.37 -9.11 4.27
CA ILE A 72 -12.23 -8.24 3.45
C ILE A 72 -12.73 -9.05 2.25
N ASN A 73 -13.99 -9.48 2.29
CA ASN A 73 -14.59 -10.27 1.23
C ASN A 73 -15.16 -9.41 0.10
N ASN A 74 -15.69 -8.24 0.42
CA ASN A 74 -16.19 -7.24 -0.54
C ASN A 74 -16.51 -5.92 0.17
N GLY A 75 -16.83 -4.88 -0.59
CA GLY A 75 -17.32 -3.59 -0.10
C GLY A 75 -16.69 -2.41 -0.82
N GLU A 76 -17.15 -1.21 -0.48
CA GLU A 76 -16.53 0.06 -0.81
C GLU A 76 -15.91 0.61 0.47
N ILE A 77 -14.58 0.62 0.55
CA ILE A 77 -13.84 1.08 1.73
C ILE A 77 -13.03 2.29 1.34
N ASN A 78 -13.29 3.43 1.98
CA ASN A 78 -12.56 4.67 1.75
C ASN A 78 -12.01 5.19 3.09
N VAL A 79 -10.74 4.91 3.37
CA VAL A 79 -9.98 5.51 4.47
C VAL A 79 -9.41 6.83 3.97
N THR A 80 -10.00 7.92 4.43
CA THR A 80 -9.70 9.29 3.97
C THR A 80 -8.52 9.94 4.71
N THR A 81 -8.18 9.43 5.90
CA THR A 81 -7.01 9.81 6.69
C THR A 81 -6.84 8.80 7.83
N SER A 82 -5.60 8.50 8.19
CA SER A 82 -5.22 7.60 9.27
C SER A 82 -3.72 7.73 9.56
N TYR A 83 -3.25 7.21 10.69
CA TYR A 83 -1.83 6.92 10.90
C TYR A 83 -1.43 5.77 9.97
N GLU A 84 -1.98 4.56 10.20
CA GLU A 84 -1.94 3.44 9.26
C GLU A 84 -3.32 3.19 8.66
N GLY A 85 -3.39 2.82 7.38
CA GLY A 85 -4.67 2.61 6.71
C GLY A 85 -5.42 1.39 7.23
N ILE A 86 -4.77 0.23 7.12
CA ILE A 86 -5.31 -1.07 7.50
C ILE A 86 -4.20 -1.87 8.18
N GLU A 87 -4.39 -2.22 9.45
CA GLU A 87 -3.43 -2.99 10.26
C GLU A 87 -4.04 -4.33 10.73
N SER A 88 -3.29 -5.41 10.55
CA SER A 88 -3.55 -6.70 11.22
C SER A 88 -2.35 -7.64 11.13
N ALA A 89 -2.26 -8.62 12.03
CA ALA A 89 -1.25 -9.68 11.92
C ALA A 89 -1.39 -10.52 10.64
N VAL A 90 -2.61 -10.67 10.12
CA VAL A 90 -2.87 -11.27 8.81
C VAL A 90 -4.01 -10.51 8.13
N ILE A 91 -3.77 -10.06 6.90
CA ILE A 91 -4.78 -9.38 6.09
C ILE A 91 -5.10 -10.27 4.87
N THR A 92 -6.38 -10.53 4.64
CA THR A 92 -6.87 -11.21 3.44
C THR A 92 -7.86 -10.31 2.71
N ILE A 93 -7.56 -9.96 1.46
CA ILE A 93 -8.46 -9.20 0.59
C ILE A 93 -8.93 -10.14 -0.53
N ASN A 94 -10.19 -10.56 -0.46
CA ASN A 94 -10.82 -11.39 -1.51
C ASN A 94 -11.53 -10.55 -2.58
N GLY A 95 -11.83 -9.28 -2.29
CA GLY A 95 -12.52 -8.38 -3.20
C GLY A 95 -12.86 -7.05 -2.57
N GLY A 96 -13.57 -6.21 -3.33
CA GLY A 96 -13.97 -4.85 -2.93
C GLY A 96 -13.22 -3.76 -3.69
N ASN A 97 -13.62 -2.52 -3.41
CA ASN A 97 -12.98 -1.30 -3.88
C ASN A 97 -12.46 -0.55 -2.65
N ILE A 98 -11.14 -0.51 -2.48
CA ILE A 98 -10.47 -0.08 -1.26
C ILE A 98 -9.56 1.09 -1.62
N HIS A 99 -9.82 2.24 -1.02
CA HIS A 99 -9.04 3.47 -1.12
C HIS A 99 -8.50 3.83 0.25
N VAL A 100 -7.19 4.04 0.34
CA VAL A 100 -6.50 4.32 1.60
C VAL A 100 -5.60 5.53 1.46
N VAL A 101 -5.78 6.49 2.37
CA VAL A 101 -4.88 7.61 2.61
C VAL A 101 -4.39 7.53 4.05
N SER A 102 -3.08 7.41 4.22
CA SER A 102 -2.41 7.25 5.52
C SER A 102 -1.17 8.14 5.62
N SER A 103 -0.83 8.54 6.85
CA SER A 103 0.38 9.34 7.09
C SER A 103 1.64 8.49 7.27
N ASP A 104 1.47 7.25 7.75
CA ASP A 104 2.49 6.21 7.77
C ASP A 104 2.11 5.15 6.73
N ASP A 105 1.86 3.90 7.11
CA ASP A 105 1.72 2.82 6.15
C ASP A 105 0.30 2.69 5.58
N GLY A 106 0.19 2.27 4.33
CA GLY A 106 -1.10 2.04 3.68
C GLY A 106 -1.79 0.79 4.22
N LEU A 107 -1.16 -0.36 3.99
CA LEU A 107 -1.52 -1.63 4.60
C LEU A 107 -0.31 -2.09 5.42
N ASN A 108 -0.50 -2.29 6.72
CA ASN A 108 0.53 -2.77 7.63
C ASN A 108 0.19 -4.19 8.11
N VAL A 109 1.01 -5.17 7.72
CA VAL A 109 0.94 -6.53 8.24
C VAL A 109 2.02 -6.72 9.30
N ALA A 110 1.66 -6.37 10.52
CA ALA A 110 2.48 -6.47 11.71
C ALA A 110 1.74 -7.16 12.85
N GLY A 111 2.49 -7.68 13.82
CA GLY A 111 1.91 -8.21 15.05
C GLY A 111 1.78 -7.12 16.09
N GLY A 112 0.58 -6.96 16.67
CA GLY A 112 0.35 -5.97 17.72
C GLY A 112 -0.91 -6.28 18.52
N ASN A 113 -0.89 -5.91 19.80
CA ASN A 113 -2.09 -5.66 20.60
C ASN A 113 -2.14 -4.15 20.76
N ASP A 114 -3.29 -3.51 20.50
CA ASP A 114 -3.52 -2.05 20.58
C ASP A 114 -2.78 -1.36 21.74
N GLY A 115 -1.56 -0.88 21.47
CA GLY A 115 -0.77 -0.09 22.42
C GLY A 115 -1.09 1.40 22.35
N SER A 116 -1.96 1.81 21.43
CA SER A 116 -2.19 3.20 21.03
C SER A 116 -3.11 3.97 21.99
N GLY A 117 -2.59 4.19 23.21
CA GLY A 117 -2.91 5.38 24.01
C GLY A 117 -1.85 6.48 23.88
N ALA A 118 -0.76 6.27 23.14
CA ALA A 118 0.39 7.15 23.17
C ALA A 118 0.39 8.19 22.02
N ASN A 119 -0.41 9.25 22.18
CA ASN A 119 -0.20 10.60 21.62
C ASN A 119 0.33 10.71 20.16
N PRO A 120 -0.51 11.03 19.15
CA PRO A 120 -0.05 11.30 17.80
C PRO A 120 0.68 12.66 17.77
N GLY A 121 1.99 12.61 17.97
CA GLY A 121 2.87 13.76 17.90
C GLY A 121 3.09 14.19 16.46
N PHE A 122 2.16 14.96 15.89
CA PHE A 122 2.41 15.73 14.66
C PHE A 122 3.60 16.68 14.88
N GLY A 123 4.78 16.31 14.37
CA GLY A 123 5.85 17.25 14.03
C GLY A 123 7.21 17.09 14.72
N GLY A 124 8.18 16.57 13.97
CA GLY A 124 9.40 17.32 13.64
C GLY A 124 10.58 17.30 14.63
N GLY A 125 11.60 16.51 14.31
CA GLY A 125 12.97 16.70 14.77
C GLY A 125 13.99 15.93 13.91
N PRO A 126 15.00 16.56 13.29
CA PRO A 126 15.86 15.89 12.31
C PRO A 126 16.78 14.85 12.96
N GLY A 127 16.84 13.67 12.33
CA GLY A 127 17.71 12.57 12.70
C GLY A 127 19.17 13.01 12.86
N GLY A 128 19.72 12.75 14.05
CA GLY A 128 21.16 12.79 14.33
C GLY A 128 21.73 11.37 14.32
N PRO A 129 22.95 11.14 13.80
CA PRO A 129 23.48 9.80 13.62
C PRO A 129 24.14 9.28 14.91
N GLY A 130 23.75 8.08 15.34
CA GLY A 130 24.57 7.26 16.24
C GLY A 130 23.87 6.73 17.50
N GLY A 131 23.57 5.43 17.47
CA GLY A 131 23.65 4.44 18.55
C GLY A 131 23.48 4.87 20.02
N GLY A 132 22.48 4.27 20.66
CA GLY A 132 22.42 4.16 22.12
C GLY A 132 21.07 3.64 22.58
N GLY A 133 20.97 2.34 22.84
CA GLY A 133 19.78 1.72 23.41
C GLY A 133 19.30 2.47 24.64
N ARG A 134 18.00 2.80 24.66
CA ARG A 134 17.31 3.23 25.87
C ARG A 134 16.75 2.00 26.58
N PRO A 135 17.07 1.79 27.87
CA PRO A 135 16.61 0.65 28.63
C PRO A 135 15.10 0.76 28.91
N GLY A 136 14.41 -0.39 28.82
CA GLY A 136 12.96 -0.52 28.78
C GLY A 136 12.17 0.31 29.79
N GLY A 137 11.19 1.03 29.27
CA GLY A 137 10.00 1.47 30.01
C GLY A 137 8.89 0.42 29.92
N PRO A 138 7.94 0.38 30.87
CA PRO A 138 6.79 -0.52 30.79
C PRO A 138 5.89 -0.04 29.65
N GLY A 139 5.72 -0.89 28.63
CA GLY A 139 5.14 -0.52 27.33
C GLY A 139 5.89 -1.10 26.13
N GLN A 140 6.91 -1.95 26.37
CA GLN A 140 7.41 -2.83 25.33
C GLN A 140 6.32 -3.87 25.02
N ASP A 141 5.68 -3.69 23.86
CA ASP A 141 5.33 -4.75 22.92
C ASP A 141 5.95 -6.09 23.33
N ASN A 142 5.17 -6.88 24.06
CA ASN A 142 5.60 -8.18 24.51
C ASN A 142 5.41 -9.13 23.32
N PHE A 143 6.38 -9.12 22.41
CA PHE A 143 6.42 -9.94 21.20
C PHE A 143 6.34 -11.42 21.55
N ALA A 144 5.14 -11.96 21.48
CA ALA A 144 4.87 -13.37 21.65
C ALA A 144 4.09 -13.89 20.44
N ALA A 145 4.67 -13.78 19.24
CA ALA A 145 4.33 -14.66 18.15
C ALA A 145 5.48 -14.75 17.15
N SER A 146 6.11 -15.92 17.06
CA SER A 146 6.69 -16.41 15.81
C SER A 146 5.53 -16.71 14.84
N GLY A 147 4.87 -15.66 14.34
CA GLY A 147 3.67 -15.73 13.51
C GLY A 147 3.99 -15.57 12.04
N ASP A 148 3.24 -16.29 11.22
CA ASP A 148 3.17 -16.17 9.78
C ASP A 148 2.44 -14.85 9.44
N TYR A 149 3.16 -13.72 9.37
CA TYR A 149 2.62 -12.42 8.93
C TYR A 149 2.38 -12.44 7.43
N PHE A 150 1.12 -12.39 7.00
CA PHE A 150 0.77 -12.48 5.59
C PHE A 150 -0.23 -11.42 5.14
N LEU A 151 0.07 -10.82 3.99
CA LEU A 151 -0.90 -10.11 3.16
C LEU A 151 -1.32 -11.02 2.00
N TYR A 152 -2.58 -11.45 1.98
CA TYR A 152 -3.17 -12.18 0.87
C TYR A 152 -4.04 -11.25 0.04
N ILE A 153 -3.76 -11.15 -1.26
CA ILE A 153 -4.55 -10.38 -2.23
C ILE A 153 -5.09 -11.36 -3.28
N ASN A 154 -6.35 -11.74 -3.13
CA ASN A 154 -7.04 -12.69 -4.01
C ASN A 154 -7.99 -12.00 -5.01
N GLY A 155 -8.11 -10.68 -4.96
CA GLY A 155 -8.98 -9.89 -5.83
C GLY A 155 -9.22 -8.47 -5.33
N GLY A 156 -10.11 -7.75 -6.01
CA GLY A 156 -10.50 -6.37 -5.68
C GLY A 156 -9.58 -5.30 -6.29
N THR A 157 -9.92 -4.05 -6.04
CA THR A 157 -9.10 -2.88 -6.38
C THR A 157 -8.63 -2.22 -5.09
N ILE A 158 -7.33 -2.06 -4.94
CA ILE A 158 -6.66 -1.48 -3.77
C ILE A 158 -5.85 -0.28 -4.24
N VAL A 159 -6.20 0.90 -3.77
CA VAL A 159 -5.54 2.17 -4.10
C VAL A 159 -5.00 2.78 -2.81
N VAL A 160 -3.70 2.98 -2.74
CA VAL A 160 -3.00 3.49 -1.56
C VAL A 160 -2.30 4.80 -1.89
N ASP A 161 -2.45 5.80 -1.01
CA ASP A 161 -1.67 7.02 -0.98
C ASP A 161 -1.06 7.16 0.43
N ALA A 162 0.16 6.65 0.62
CA ALA A 162 0.80 6.51 1.94
C ALA A 162 1.99 7.46 2.13
N GLY A 163 2.12 8.05 3.33
CA GLY A 163 3.29 8.85 3.71
C GLY A 163 4.50 7.97 4.05
N GLY A 164 4.24 6.82 4.67
CA GLY A 164 5.12 5.68 4.90
C GLY A 164 5.07 4.66 3.78
N ASP A 165 5.25 3.39 4.13
CA ASP A 165 5.23 2.28 3.19
C ASP A 165 3.84 2.09 2.57
N GLY A 166 3.82 1.71 1.29
CA GLY A 166 2.55 1.49 0.60
C GLY A 166 1.85 0.22 1.09
N LEU A 167 2.51 -0.90 0.81
CA LEU A 167 2.21 -2.19 1.44
C LEU A 167 3.43 -2.54 2.29
N ASP A 168 3.26 -2.62 3.61
CA ASP A 168 4.27 -3.12 4.55
C ASP A 168 3.84 -4.48 5.07
N ALA A 169 4.72 -5.47 4.95
CA ALA A 169 4.55 -6.76 5.56
C ALA A 169 5.82 -7.22 6.27
N ASN A 170 5.76 -7.31 7.59
CA ASN A 170 6.80 -7.97 8.40
C ASN A 170 6.93 -9.48 8.12
N GLY A 171 6.14 -10.02 7.18
CA GLY A 171 6.30 -11.33 6.60
C GLY A 171 6.17 -11.30 5.07
N SER A 172 5.21 -12.03 4.51
CA SER A 172 5.12 -12.20 3.06
C SER A 172 3.81 -11.69 2.46
N ILE A 173 3.88 -11.26 1.21
CA ILE A 173 2.74 -10.91 0.38
C ILE A 173 2.50 -12.05 -0.62
N ILE A 174 1.25 -12.50 -0.74
CA ILE A 174 0.83 -13.49 -1.74
C ILE A 174 -0.33 -12.88 -2.53
N MET A 175 -0.15 -12.74 -3.84
CA MET A 175 -1.14 -12.15 -4.73
C MET A 175 -1.50 -13.09 -5.87
N THR A 176 -2.78 -13.44 -5.98
CA THR A 176 -3.29 -14.33 -7.04
C THR A 176 -4.17 -13.62 -8.06
N ASP A 177 -4.76 -12.48 -7.70
CA ASP A 177 -5.58 -11.64 -8.57
C ASP A 177 -5.72 -10.23 -7.95
N GLY A 178 -6.44 -9.32 -8.62
CA GLY A 178 -6.74 -7.96 -8.13
C GLY A 178 -5.90 -6.87 -8.80
N VAL A 179 -6.22 -5.62 -8.49
CA VAL A 179 -5.54 -4.42 -8.98
C VAL A 179 -5.00 -3.65 -7.78
N VAL A 180 -3.70 -3.42 -7.72
CA VAL A 180 -3.02 -2.69 -6.65
C VAL A 180 -2.33 -1.47 -7.24
N LEU A 181 -2.73 -0.28 -6.80
CA LEU A 181 -2.17 1.00 -7.22
C LEU A 181 -1.65 1.74 -5.98
N VAL A 182 -0.33 1.88 -5.85
CA VAL A 182 0.31 2.50 -4.68
C VAL A 182 1.00 3.79 -5.10
N ASN A 183 0.69 4.89 -4.41
CA ASN A 183 1.33 6.19 -4.53
C ASN A 183 2.09 6.58 -3.25
N GLY A 184 3.41 6.55 -3.36
CA GLY A 184 4.32 6.88 -2.27
C GLY A 184 5.12 5.68 -1.81
N PRO A 185 6.04 5.90 -0.86
CA PRO A 185 6.35 7.17 -0.21
C PRO A 185 7.26 8.06 -1.07
N THR A 186 7.42 9.31 -0.66
CA THR A 186 8.47 10.21 -1.20
C THR A 186 9.75 10.17 -0.36
N GLU A 187 9.71 9.58 0.84
CA GLU A 187 10.84 9.44 1.74
C GLU A 187 11.71 8.24 1.35
N GLN A 188 13.02 8.35 1.54
CA GLN A 188 13.98 7.35 1.05
C GLN A 188 14.12 6.12 1.96
N MET A 189 13.61 6.18 3.19
CA MET A 189 13.72 5.08 4.16
C MET A 189 12.54 4.12 4.11
N ASN A 190 11.55 4.43 3.26
CA ASN A 190 10.32 3.68 3.05
C ASN A 190 10.20 3.35 1.54
N GLY A 191 9.44 2.33 1.19
CA GLY A 191 9.16 1.79 -0.13
C GLY A 191 7.67 1.69 -0.46
N ALA A 192 7.34 1.74 -1.76
CA ALA A 192 5.96 1.52 -2.19
C ALA A 192 5.50 0.08 -1.90
N LEU A 193 6.46 -0.84 -1.86
CA LEU A 193 6.32 -2.21 -1.41
C LEU A 193 7.46 -2.44 -0.41
N ASP A 194 7.15 -2.86 0.81
CA ASP A 194 8.10 -3.37 1.78
C ASP A 194 7.62 -4.72 2.32
N TYR A 195 8.52 -5.69 2.34
CA TYR A 195 8.24 -7.02 2.85
C TYR A 195 9.52 -7.69 3.32
N ASP A 196 9.44 -8.40 4.44
CA ASP A 196 10.60 -9.07 5.05
C ASP A 196 10.82 -10.49 4.52
N GLY A 197 9.73 -11.19 4.18
CA GLY A 197 9.74 -12.60 3.76
C GLY A 197 9.85 -12.76 2.25
N GLY A 198 8.81 -12.35 1.53
CA GLY A 198 8.72 -12.46 0.07
C GLY A 198 7.42 -11.86 -0.47
N PHE A 199 7.39 -11.51 -1.74
CA PHE A 199 6.18 -11.15 -2.46
C PHE A 199 6.02 -12.07 -3.68
N ASN A 200 5.19 -13.10 -3.51
CA ASN A 200 4.82 -14.05 -4.55
C ASN A 200 3.58 -13.58 -5.31
N ILE A 201 3.73 -13.29 -6.61
CA ILE A 201 2.61 -12.94 -7.50
C ILE A 201 2.41 -13.99 -8.60
N SER A 202 1.18 -14.49 -8.70
CA SER A 202 0.76 -15.42 -9.75
C SER A 202 -0.34 -14.89 -10.68
N GLY A 203 -0.91 -13.72 -10.36
CA GLY A 203 -1.94 -13.06 -11.14
C GLY A 203 -2.29 -11.66 -10.60
N GLY A 204 -3.04 -10.89 -11.38
CA GLY A 204 -3.45 -9.52 -11.06
C GLY A 204 -2.49 -8.45 -11.60
N PHE A 205 -2.70 -7.20 -11.21
CA PHE A 205 -2.02 -6.03 -11.77
C PHE A 205 -1.51 -5.14 -10.63
N VAL A 206 -0.21 -4.79 -10.66
CA VAL A 206 0.43 -3.97 -9.62
C VAL A 206 1.14 -2.79 -10.25
N VAL A 207 0.83 -1.58 -9.80
CA VAL A 207 1.61 -0.35 -10.05
C VAL A 207 1.95 0.25 -8.70
N ALA A 208 3.21 0.16 -8.31
CA ALA A 208 3.70 0.73 -7.06
C ALA A 208 4.79 1.76 -7.34
N VAL A 209 4.50 3.03 -7.09
CA VAL A 209 5.38 4.16 -7.41
C VAL A 209 5.80 4.90 -6.16
N GLY A 210 7.07 5.26 -6.06
CA GLY A 210 7.57 5.98 -4.89
C GLY A 210 9.03 6.37 -4.98
N SER A 211 9.66 6.49 -3.81
CA SER A 211 11.09 6.73 -3.64
C SER A 211 11.91 5.59 -4.27
N SER A 212 13.16 5.88 -4.63
CA SER A 212 14.10 4.85 -5.10
C SER A 212 14.96 4.27 -3.97
N GLY A 213 14.82 4.77 -2.74
CA GLY A 213 15.71 4.44 -1.62
C GLY A 213 15.56 3.00 -1.13
N MET A 214 14.31 2.56 -0.98
CA MET A 214 13.92 1.21 -0.55
C MET A 214 13.02 0.54 -1.60
N ALA A 215 13.16 0.88 -2.88
CA ALA A 215 12.31 0.34 -3.93
C ALA A 215 12.50 -1.18 -4.08
N GLN A 216 11.39 -1.92 -3.90
CA GLN A 216 11.31 -3.36 -4.11
C GLN A 216 10.24 -3.67 -5.17
N ALA A 217 10.35 -4.84 -5.79
CA ALA A 217 9.33 -5.41 -6.68
C ALA A 217 8.93 -6.79 -6.15
N PRO A 218 7.86 -7.42 -6.66
CA PRO A 218 7.59 -8.83 -6.39
C PRO A 218 8.82 -9.71 -6.65
N ASP A 219 8.98 -10.78 -5.89
CA ASP A 219 10.21 -11.58 -5.87
C ASP A 219 10.23 -12.72 -6.90
N THR A 220 11.36 -13.43 -6.98
CA THR A 220 11.63 -14.47 -8.00
C THR A 220 10.87 -15.77 -7.80
N SER A 221 10.18 -15.95 -6.67
CA SER A 221 9.25 -17.05 -6.45
C SER A 221 7.95 -16.91 -7.28
N SER A 222 7.70 -15.71 -7.79
CA SER A 222 6.54 -15.37 -8.61
C SER A 222 6.50 -16.11 -9.94
N SER A 223 5.29 -16.34 -10.46
CA SER A 223 5.09 -16.84 -11.84
C SER A 223 4.70 -15.75 -12.82
N GLN A 224 4.29 -14.57 -12.33
CA GLN A 224 4.02 -13.39 -13.14
C GLN A 224 5.25 -12.46 -13.17
N ASN A 225 5.56 -11.93 -14.35
CA ASN A 225 6.73 -11.07 -14.53
C ASN A 225 6.54 -9.69 -13.90
N SER A 226 7.63 -9.12 -13.41
CA SER A 226 7.67 -7.78 -12.82
C SER A 226 8.86 -6.97 -13.34
N LEU A 227 8.65 -5.66 -13.47
CA LEU A 227 9.63 -4.65 -13.82
C LEU A 227 9.87 -3.74 -12.62
N LEU A 228 11.12 -3.58 -12.21
CA LEU A 228 11.54 -2.56 -11.25
C LEU A 228 12.38 -1.49 -11.97
N LEU A 229 11.81 -0.32 -12.16
CA LEU A 229 12.44 0.76 -12.92
C LEU A 229 12.70 1.98 -12.04
N GLY A 230 13.95 2.43 -12.00
CA GLY A 230 14.36 3.69 -11.37
C GLY A 230 14.62 4.74 -12.43
N PHE A 231 14.16 5.98 -12.19
CA PHE A 231 14.34 7.10 -13.10
C PHE A 231 15.64 7.87 -12.83
N ASN A 232 16.14 8.56 -13.85
CA ASN A 232 17.28 9.47 -13.71
C ASN A 232 16.83 10.80 -13.08
N GLY A 233 16.58 10.77 -11.76
CA GLY A 233 16.03 11.89 -10.99
C GLY A 233 14.58 11.69 -10.60
N THR A 234 13.95 12.76 -10.12
CA THR A 234 12.56 12.75 -9.64
C THR A 234 11.62 13.25 -10.73
N LEU A 235 10.62 12.46 -11.10
CA LEU A 235 9.52 12.91 -11.93
C LEU A 235 8.48 13.64 -11.06
N PRO A 236 7.95 14.80 -11.47
CA PRO A 236 6.88 15.49 -10.76
C PRO A 236 5.59 14.66 -10.67
N ALA A 237 4.80 14.87 -9.62
CA ALA A 237 3.43 14.36 -9.52
C ALA A 237 2.62 14.68 -10.79
N GLY A 238 1.79 13.73 -11.22
CA GLY A 238 0.98 13.82 -12.44
C GLY A 238 1.76 13.61 -13.75
N SER A 239 3.08 13.41 -13.71
CA SER A 239 3.84 13.04 -14.91
C SER A 239 3.48 11.61 -15.30
N LEU A 240 2.85 11.44 -16.47
CA LEU A 240 2.50 10.10 -16.95
C LEU A 240 3.75 9.22 -17.06
N ILE A 241 3.64 7.98 -16.62
CA ILE A 241 4.55 6.88 -16.94
C ILE A 241 3.80 5.99 -17.93
N HIS A 242 4.40 5.78 -19.10
CA HIS A 242 3.81 4.95 -20.15
C HIS A 242 4.75 3.81 -20.52
N ILE A 243 4.21 2.60 -20.62
CA ILE A 243 4.89 1.39 -21.06
C ILE A 243 4.08 0.77 -22.18
N GLN A 244 4.75 0.49 -23.30
CA GLN A 244 4.15 -0.18 -24.46
C GLN A 244 5.05 -1.31 -24.94
N ASN A 245 4.45 -2.31 -25.57
CA ASN A 245 5.21 -3.39 -26.22
C ASN A 245 5.81 -2.95 -27.56
N SER A 246 6.57 -3.85 -28.20
CA SER A 246 7.22 -3.59 -29.49
C SER A 246 6.25 -3.33 -30.67
N SER A 247 4.97 -3.71 -30.53
CA SER A 247 3.90 -3.40 -31.48
C SER A 247 3.28 -2.01 -31.25
N GLY A 248 3.68 -1.30 -30.20
CA GLY A 248 3.09 -0.03 -29.77
C GLY A 248 1.75 -0.19 -29.04
N GLU A 249 1.44 -1.39 -28.56
CA GLU A 249 0.26 -1.63 -27.73
C GLU A 249 0.57 -1.20 -26.29
N GLU A 250 -0.35 -0.43 -25.70
CA GLU A 250 -0.25 0.05 -24.33
C GLU A 250 -0.33 -1.12 -23.34
N VAL A 251 0.61 -1.13 -22.39
CA VAL A 251 0.65 -2.08 -21.26
C VAL A 251 0.41 -1.33 -19.94
N LEU A 252 0.84 -0.07 -19.85
CA LEU A 252 0.60 0.81 -18.72
C LEU A 252 0.55 2.27 -19.20
N THR A 253 -0.44 3.04 -18.72
CA THR A 253 -0.36 4.50 -18.64
C THR A 253 -0.84 4.94 -17.26
N PHE A 254 0.05 5.54 -16.47
CA PHE A 254 -0.24 5.89 -15.07
C PHE A 254 0.23 7.30 -14.69
N ALA A 255 -0.63 8.08 -14.04
CA ALA A 255 -0.30 9.37 -13.44
C ALA A 255 -0.17 9.23 -11.91
N PRO A 256 1.05 9.32 -11.34
CA PRO A 256 1.24 9.24 -9.89
C PRO A 256 0.69 10.49 -9.19
N THR A 257 0.11 10.33 -8.00
CA THR A 257 -0.37 11.46 -7.17
C THR A 257 0.78 12.21 -6.49
N LYS A 258 1.94 11.56 -6.37
CA LYS A 258 3.18 12.08 -5.76
C LYS A 258 4.32 12.15 -6.76
N GLN A 259 5.37 12.87 -6.38
CA GLN A 259 6.64 12.80 -7.10
C GLN A 259 7.21 11.36 -7.01
N VAL A 260 7.82 10.88 -8.08
CA VAL A 260 8.26 9.48 -8.19
C VAL A 260 9.70 9.39 -8.65
N GLN A 261 10.43 8.42 -8.11
CA GLN A 261 11.78 8.05 -8.52
C GLN A 261 11.88 6.60 -8.98
N ALA A 262 10.97 5.72 -8.56
CA ALA A 262 10.93 4.34 -9.00
C ALA A 262 9.49 3.85 -9.19
N ILE A 263 9.33 2.85 -10.05
CA ILE A 263 8.10 2.09 -10.26
C ILE A 263 8.42 0.59 -10.17
N ALA A 264 7.68 -0.13 -9.34
CA ALA A 264 7.52 -1.57 -9.42
C ALA A 264 6.20 -1.87 -10.15
N PHE A 265 6.29 -2.57 -11.27
CA PHE A 265 5.17 -2.85 -12.14
C PHE A 265 5.07 -4.35 -12.42
N SER A 266 3.91 -4.95 -12.18
CA SER A 266 3.63 -6.35 -12.53
C SER A 266 2.31 -6.42 -13.29
N SER A 267 2.29 -7.19 -14.37
CA SER A 267 1.11 -7.38 -15.21
C SER A 267 1.18 -8.73 -15.92
N PRO A 268 0.03 -9.39 -16.18
CA PRO A 268 -0.02 -10.59 -17.01
C PRO A 268 0.47 -10.36 -18.45
N GLU A 269 0.52 -9.10 -18.90
CA GLU A 269 0.99 -8.70 -20.23
C GLU A 269 2.51 -8.56 -20.33
N LEU A 270 3.24 -8.68 -19.21
CA LEU A 270 4.69 -8.73 -19.18
C LEU A 270 5.18 -10.15 -19.51
N VAL A 271 5.90 -10.30 -20.62
CA VAL A 271 6.33 -11.59 -21.17
C VAL A 271 7.85 -11.65 -21.28
N THR A 272 8.45 -12.72 -20.77
CA THR A 272 9.90 -12.95 -20.85
C THR A 272 10.33 -13.08 -22.32
N GLY A 273 11.38 -12.35 -22.69
CA GLY A 273 11.89 -12.28 -24.06
C GLY A 273 11.29 -11.15 -24.90
N GLU A 274 10.17 -10.56 -24.47
CA GLU A 274 9.58 -9.39 -25.13
C GLU A 274 10.27 -8.10 -24.70
N THR A 275 10.19 -7.08 -25.57
CA THR A 275 10.78 -5.76 -25.35
C THR A 275 9.69 -4.71 -25.17
N TYR A 276 9.88 -3.84 -24.17
CA TYR A 276 8.94 -2.79 -23.80
C TYR A 276 9.65 -1.44 -23.81
N ASP A 277 9.02 -0.46 -24.44
CA ASP A 277 9.48 0.93 -24.47
C ASP A 277 8.81 1.70 -23.34
N VAL A 278 9.63 2.43 -22.58
CA VAL A 278 9.17 3.24 -21.44
C VAL A 278 9.30 4.72 -21.77
N TYR A 279 8.24 5.47 -21.49
CA TYR A 279 8.16 6.91 -21.68
C TYR A 279 7.68 7.58 -20.40
N TYR A 280 7.99 8.87 -20.26
CA TYR A 280 7.37 9.73 -19.25
C TYR A 280 6.89 11.07 -19.80
N GLY A 281 5.97 11.70 -19.09
CA GLY A 281 5.29 12.93 -19.53
C GLY A 281 4.32 12.66 -20.68
N GLY A 282 4.09 13.64 -21.55
CA GLY A 282 3.12 13.52 -22.65
C GLY A 282 1.67 13.64 -22.17
N SER A 283 0.74 13.06 -22.92
CA SER A 283 -0.69 13.05 -22.62
C SER A 283 -1.34 11.73 -23.05
N SER A 284 -2.47 11.41 -22.44
CA SER A 284 -3.34 10.29 -22.84
C SER A 284 -4.76 10.78 -23.08
N THR A 285 -5.43 10.19 -24.07
CA THR A 285 -6.87 10.36 -24.29
C THR A 285 -7.72 9.32 -23.54
N GLY A 286 -7.07 8.41 -22.80
CA GLY A 286 -7.75 7.40 -22.00
C GLY A 286 -8.57 8.00 -20.86
N THR A 287 -9.46 7.18 -20.31
CA THR A 287 -10.21 7.53 -19.09
C THR A 287 -9.34 7.24 -17.89
N ALA A 288 -9.09 8.24 -17.06
CA ALA A 288 -8.33 8.09 -15.82
C ALA A 288 -9.25 7.63 -14.69
N SER A 289 -8.87 6.55 -13.99
CA SER A 289 -9.35 6.19 -12.66
C SER A 289 -8.15 5.93 -11.77
N ASP A 290 -8.08 6.61 -10.62
CA ASP A 290 -7.03 6.37 -9.62
C ASP A 290 -5.58 6.47 -10.16
N GLY A 291 -5.40 7.33 -11.16
CA GLY A 291 -4.13 7.52 -11.87
C GLY A 291 -3.92 6.57 -13.06
N LEU A 292 -4.61 5.43 -13.13
CA LEU A 292 -4.55 4.49 -14.26
C LEU A 292 -5.42 4.99 -15.42
N TYR A 293 -4.85 5.05 -16.62
CA TYR A 293 -5.56 5.44 -17.83
C TYR A 293 -5.88 4.20 -18.66
N GLU A 294 -7.13 4.08 -19.11
CA GLU A 294 -7.59 2.98 -19.95
C GLU A 294 -8.38 3.47 -21.18
N GLY A 295 -8.37 2.68 -22.25
CA GLY A 295 -9.27 2.87 -23.40
C GLY A 295 -8.98 4.10 -24.27
N GLY A 296 -7.71 4.47 -24.44
CA GLY A 296 -7.31 5.63 -25.24
C GLY A 296 -5.98 5.46 -25.98
N SER A 297 -5.30 6.57 -26.25
CA SER A 297 -3.96 6.56 -26.86
C SER A 297 -3.04 7.54 -26.14
N TYR A 298 -1.82 7.09 -25.89
CA TYR A 298 -0.72 7.89 -25.38
C TYR A 298 0.01 8.63 -26.50
N SER A 299 0.48 9.87 -26.24
CA SER A 299 1.32 10.60 -27.20
C SER A 299 2.16 11.71 -26.55
N GLY A 300 3.21 12.15 -27.24
CA GLY A 300 3.98 13.34 -26.87
C GLY A 300 4.95 13.17 -25.68
N GLY A 301 5.17 11.93 -25.24
CA GLY A 301 6.11 11.57 -24.18
C GLY A 301 7.58 11.75 -24.52
N THR A 302 8.42 11.77 -23.49
CA THR A 302 9.88 11.61 -23.62
C THR A 302 10.23 10.14 -23.45
N ALA A 303 10.94 9.57 -24.43
CA ALA A 303 11.45 8.21 -24.31
C ALA A 303 12.49 8.13 -23.18
N TYR A 304 12.32 7.17 -22.28
CA TYR A 304 13.25 6.92 -21.19
C TYR A 304 14.23 5.81 -21.53
N THR A 305 13.71 4.62 -21.82
CA THR A 305 14.50 3.43 -22.12
C THR A 305 13.67 2.38 -22.88
N SER A 306 14.34 1.36 -23.40
CA SER A 306 13.74 0.15 -23.97
C SER A 306 14.32 -1.05 -23.23
N ILE A 307 13.47 -1.98 -22.79
CA ILE A 307 13.83 -3.05 -21.86
C ILE A 307 13.31 -4.38 -22.39
N THR A 308 14.21 -5.34 -22.59
CA THR A 308 13.84 -6.74 -22.83
C THR A 308 13.75 -7.47 -21.50
N LEU A 309 12.63 -8.11 -21.19
CA LEU A 309 12.47 -8.89 -19.97
C LEU A 309 13.30 -10.18 -20.06
N SER A 310 14.23 -10.39 -19.14
CA SER A 310 15.14 -11.55 -19.18
C SER A 310 14.76 -12.68 -18.22
N ASP A 311 14.08 -12.36 -17.13
CA ASP A 311 13.67 -13.28 -16.05
C ASP A 311 12.36 -12.78 -15.42
N THR A 312 11.84 -13.51 -14.42
CA THR A 312 10.64 -13.14 -13.63
C THR A 312 10.70 -11.70 -13.12
N ILE A 313 11.88 -11.21 -12.75
CA ILE A 313 12.09 -9.80 -12.40
C ILE A 313 13.16 -9.23 -13.31
N THR A 314 12.84 -8.09 -13.92
CA THR A 314 13.84 -7.27 -14.62
C THR A 314 13.97 -5.94 -13.89
N ALA A 315 15.18 -5.56 -13.48
CA ALA A 315 15.43 -4.27 -12.82
C ALA A 315 16.36 -3.37 -13.63
N VAL A 316 16.02 -2.10 -13.74
CA VAL A 316 16.79 -1.09 -14.49
C VAL A 316 16.81 0.22 -13.69
N GLY A 317 17.98 0.84 -13.55
CA GLY A 317 18.07 2.19 -12.96
C GLY A 317 17.89 2.28 -11.44
N VAL A 318 17.81 1.15 -10.73
CA VAL A 318 17.81 1.07 -9.26
C VAL A 318 18.99 0.25 -8.75
N ASN A 319 19.48 0.56 -7.55
CA ASN A 319 20.35 -0.34 -6.80
C ASN A 319 19.49 -1.41 -6.13
N SER A 320 18.97 -2.38 -6.90
CA SER A 320 18.09 -3.40 -6.36
C SER A 320 18.81 -4.25 -5.30
N ARG A 321 18.14 -4.49 -4.18
CA ARG A 321 18.43 -5.63 -3.30
C ARG A 321 17.46 -6.73 -3.66
N PHE A 322 17.83 -7.57 -4.60
CA PHE A 322 17.16 -8.87 -4.72
C PHE A 322 17.58 -9.68 -3.48
N ARG A 323 16.66 -9.92 -2.56
CA ARG A 323 16.84 -10.93 -1.51
C ARG A 323 16.24 -12.25 -1.97
#